data_AF-A0A6M2DTZ9-F1
#
_entry.id   AF-A0A6M2DTZ9-F1
#
_cell.length_a   1.000
_cell.length_b   1.000
_cell.length_c   1.000
_cell.angle_alpha   90.00
_cell.angle_beta   90.00
_cell.angle_gamma   90.00
#
_symmetry.space_group_name_H-M   'P 1'
#
loop_
_entity.id
_entity.type
_entity.pdbx_description
1 polymer ?
#
loop_
_entity_poly.entity_id
_entity_poly.type
_entity_poly.pdbx_seq_one_letter_code
_entity_poly.pdbx_strand_id
1 'polypeptide(L)'
;DRVAYHDVDCIYPVGFVSTRIYGSLRDPEKKVTYTCKISDGGNSPRFEISADSDPDSAIVGSSLNFCHSVLLQQIFKAASIRTSDYQQPNGAAFFGLSNPTVLNLIQSMIRVRKCQNYKWSKFELTQAPLESSSEDNDPTLSFDALQTAIFRSNYHTVPEIKEEPPDELLDQSATH
;
A
#
# COMPACT_ATOMS: atom_id res chain seq x y z
N ASP A 1 -16.58 -0.41 24.99
CA ASP A 1 -16.37 -1.69 25.69
C ASP A 1 -16.49 -2.90 24.75
N ARG A 2 -16.04 -2.79 23.49
CA ARG A 2 -16.03 -3.92 22.53
C ARG A 2 -14.57 -4.27 22.23
N VAL A 3 -14.14 -5.48 22.59
CA VAL A 3 -12.73 -5.89 22.52
C VAL A 3 -12.21 -5.89 21.07
N ALA A 4 -13.05 -6.28 20.10
CA ALA A 4 -12.65 -6.33 18.69
C ALA A 4 -12.40 -4.98 18.01
N TYR A 5 -12.66 -3.85 18.69
CA TYR A 5 -12.44 -2.49 18.14
C TYR A 5 -11.04 -1.95 18.45
N HIS A 6 -10.14 -2.79 18.96
CA HIS A 6 -8.73 -2.51 19.07
C HIS A 6 -7.97 -3.84 19.13
N ASP A 7 -6.69 -3.79 18.80
CA ASP A 7 -5.73 -4.84 19.12
C ASP A 7 -4.52 -4.22 19.83
N VAL A 8 -3.39 -4.92 19.81
CA VAL A 8 -2.17 -4.46 20.46
C VAL A 8 -1.59 -3.22 19.78
N ASP A 9 -1.77 -3.08 18.47
CA ASP A 9 -1.07 -2.09 17.65
C ASP A 9 -1.99 -0.97 17.18
N CYS A 10 -3.30 -1.22 17.07
CA CYS A 10 -4.26 -0.30 16.48
C CYS A 10 -5.57 -0.18 17.30
N ILE A 11 -6.17 1.01 17.22
CA ILE A 11 -7.54 1.28 17.68
C ILE A 11 -8.37 1.59 16.44
N TYR A 12 -9.60 1.09 16.41
CA TYR A 12 -10.52 1.20 15.28
C TYR A 12 -11.70 2.13 15.60
N PRO A 13 -11.53 3.45 15.52
CA PRO A 13 -12.60 4.39 15.84
C PRO A 13 -13.72 4.34 14.80
N VAL A 14 -14.95 4.07 15.24
CA VAL A 14 -16.15 4.16 14.40
C VAL A 14 -16.34 5.60 13.92
N GLY A 15 -16.61 5.77 12.63
CA GLY A 15 -16.73 7.07 11.97
C GLY A 15 -15.42 7.63 11.46
N PHE A 16 -14.30 6.91 11.62
CA PHE A 16 -13.03 7.28 11.00
C PHE A 16 -13.14 7.25 9.48
N VAL A 17 -12.67 8.32 8.85
CA VAL A 17 -12.61 8.46 7.39
C VAL A 17 -11.25 9.06 7.04
N SER A 18 -10.56 8.46 6.08
CA SER A 18 -9.34 8.99 5.50
C SER A 18 -9.34 8.82 3.99
N THR A 19 -8.47 9.54 3.30
CA THR A 19 -8.29 9.43 1.86
C THR A 19 -6.83 9.16 1.52
N ARG A 20 -6.58 8.30 0.53
CA ARG A 20 -5.23 8.01 0.03
C ARG A 20 -5.25 7.97 -1.50
N ILE A 21 -4.28 8.63 -2.12
CA ILE A 21 -4.08 8.56 -3.58
C ILE A 21 -3.31 7.29 -3.89
N TYR A 22 -3.82 6.49 -4.83
CA TYR A 22 -3.17 5.25 -5.26
C TYR A 22 -3.60 4.88 -6.70
N GLY A 23 -3.19 3.70 -7.19
CA GLY A 23 -3.47 3.26 -8.56
C GLY A 23 -4.93 2.86 -8.78
N SER A 24 -5.50 3.16 -9.93
CA SER A 24 -6.88 2.76 -10.27
C SER A 24 -7.00 1.24 -10.43
N LEU A 25 -8.12 0.68 -9.97
CA LEU A 25 -8.46 -0.74 -10.18
C LEU A 25 -8.56 -1.11 -11.67
N ARG A 26 -8.92 -0.17 -12.54
CA ARG A 26 -9.08 -0.39 -13.99
C ARG A 26 -7.79 -0.15 -14.77
N ASP A 27 -6.98 0.78 -14.30
CA ASP A 27 -5.74 1.22 -14.95
C ASP A 27 -4.73 1.66 -13.88
N PRO A 28 -3.87 0.74 -13.39
CA PRO A 28 -2.93 1.00 -12.30
C PRO A 28 -1.95 2.16 -12.55
N GLU A 29 -1.77 2.59 -13.80
CA GLU A 29 -0.94 3.76 -14.17
C GLU A 29 -1.68 5.10 -13.99
N LYS A 30 -2.98 5.07 -13.69
CA LYS A 30 -3.78 6.27 -13.39
C LYS A 30 -4.00 6.43 -11.89
N LYS A 31 -3.76 7.65 -11.39
CA LYS A 31 -4.05 8.06 -10.01
C LYS A 31 -5.56 8.13 -9.78
N VAL A 32 -6.03 7.56 -8.67
CA VAL A 32 -7.36 7.77 -8.11
C VAL A 32 -7.26 8.00 -6.60
N THR A 33 -8.28 8.63 -6.03
CA THR A 33 -8.41 8.77 -4.58
C THR A 33 -9.26 7.63 -4.04
N TYR A 34 -8.75 6.94 -3.04
CA TYR A 34 -9.49 5.95 -2.26
C TYR A 34 -9.92 6.57 -0.94
N THR A 35 -11.20 6.45 -0.62
CA THR A 35 -11.76 6.77 0.69
C THR A 35 -11.78 5.50 1.54
N CYS A 36 -11.12 5.54 2.70
CA CYS A 36 -11.09 4.47 3.68
C CYS A 36 -12.02 4.81 4.85
N LYS A 37 -12.89 3.88 5.26
CA LYS A 37 -13.84 4.10 6.37
C LYS A 37 -13.82 2.97 7.39
N ILE A 38 -14.04 3.35 8.65
CA ILE A 38 -14.31 2.40 9.74
C ILE A 38 -15.72 2.66 10.26
N SER A 39 -16.57 1.66 10.15
CA SER A 39 -17.99 1.72 10.53
C SER A 39 -18.30 0.72 11.64
N ASP A 40 -19.42 0.92 12.34
CA ASP A 40 -19.91 -0.02 13.35
C ASP A 40 -20.44 -1.28 12.64
N GLY A 41 -19.74 -2.41 12.80
CA GLY A 41 -20.16 -3.72 12.31
C GLY A 41 -20.82 -4.59 13.39
N GLY A 42 -21.28 -3.99 14.50
CA GLY A 42 -21.80 -4.70 15.66
C GLY A 42 -20.66 -5.21 16.54
N ASN A 43 -20.44 -6.53 16.52
CA ASN A 43 -19.45 -7.20 17.37
C ASN A 43 -18.00 -6.82 17.03
N SER A 44 -17.72 -6.51 15.77
CA SER A 44 -16.41 -6.10 15.25
C SER A 44 -16.55 -4.89 14.32
N PRO A 45 -15.49 -4.08 14.13
CA PRO A 45 -15.51 -2.99 13.15
C PRO A 45 -15.69 -3.54 11.72
N ARG A 46 -16.31 -2.71 10.87
CA ARG A 46 -16.39 -2.94 9.42
C ARG A 46 -15.49 -1.94 8.71
N PHE A 47 -14.56 -2.45 7.91
CA PHE A 47 -13.59 -1.67 7.15
C PHE A 47 -14.05 -1.58 5.69
N GLU A 48 -13.87 -0.42 5.08
CA GLU A 48 -14.28 -0.15 3.70
C GLU A 48 -13.20 0.64 2.98
N ILE A 49 -12.90 0.28 1.73
CA ILE A 49 -12.09 1.06 0.79
C ILE A 49 -12.93 1.27 -0.47
N SER A 50 -13.22 2.52 -0.82
CA SER A 50 -13.98 2.88 -2.03
C SER A 50 -13.16 3.83 -2.90
N ALA A 51 -13.06 3.56 -4.20
CA ALA A 51 -12.47 4.51 -5.14
C ALA A 51 -13.49 5.61 -5.45
N ASP A 52 -13.05 6.88 -5.52
CA ASP A 52 -13.93 8.01 -5.86
C ASP A 52 -14.53 7.87 -7.28
N SER A 53 -13.87 7.11 -8.16
CA SER A 53 -14.36 6.81 -9.51
C SER A 53 -15.42 5.70 -9.57
N ASP A 54 -15.54 4.86 -8.53
CA ASP A 54 -16.46 3.73 -8.47
C ASP A 54 -16.86 3.43 -7.00
N PRO A 55 -17.70 4.29 -6.38
CA PRO A 55 -18.03 4.16 -4.96
C PRO A 55 -18.88 2.92 -4.64
N ASP A 56 -19.66 2.43 -5.61
CA ASP A 56 -20.56 1.28 -5.44
C ASP A 56 -19.80 -0.05 -5.37
N SER A 57 -18.57 -0.09 -5.90
CA SER A 57 -17.70 -1.26 -5.90
C SER A 57 -16.73 -1.29 -4.70
N ALA A 58 -17.18 -0.80 -3.54
CA ALA A 58 -16.33 -0.70 -2.35
C ALA A 58 -15.86 -2.08 -1.86
N ILE A 59 -14.58 -2.17 -1.51
CA ILE A 59 -13.97 -3.34 -0.88
C ILE A 59 -14.31 -3.29 0.61
N VAL A 60 -14.98 -4.32 1.12
CA VAL A 60 -15.48 -4.37 2.49
C VAL A 60 -14.92 -5.61 3.19
N GLY A 61 -14.48 -5.44 4.43
CA GLY A 61 -13.92 -6.54 5.20
C GLY A 61 -13.97 -6.38 6.71
N SER A 62 -13.59 -7.44 7.41
CA SER A 62 -13.51 -7.52 8.87
C SER A 62 -12.11 -7.22 9.42
N SER A 63 -11.12 -6.96 8.56
CA SER A 63 -9.79 -6.48 8.96
C SER A 63 -9.22 -5.51 7.93
N LEU A 64 -8.34 -4.62 8.39
CA LEU A 64 -7.62 -3.67 7.54
C LEU A 64 -6.78 -4.39 6.47
N ASN A 65 -6.02 -5.41 6.90
CA ASN A 65 -5.15 -6.17 6.02
C ASN A 65 -5.92 -6.98 4.98
N PHE A 66 -7.14 -7.43 5.29
CA PHE A 66 -8.00 -8.08 4.30
C PHE A 66 -8.45 -7.09 3.22
N CYS A 67 -8.93 -5.90 3.59
CA CYS A 67 -9.35 -4.91 2.60
C CYS A 67 -8.18 -4.49 1.72
N HIS A 68 -7.02 -4.26 2.34
CA HIS A 68 -5.81 -3.88 1.63
C HIS A 68 -5.28 -5.00 0.73
N SER A 69 -5.31 -6.27 1.15
CA SER A 69 -4.87 -7.38 0.31
C SER A 69 -5.74 -7.55 -0.93
N VAL A 70 -7.07 -7.41 -0.79
CA VAL A 70 -7.99 -7.45 -1.93
C VAL A 70 -7.70 -6.31 -2.92
N LEU A 71 -7.45 -5.11 -2.41
CA LEU A 71 -7.06 -3.96 -3.24
C LEU A 71 -5.78 -4.24 -4.04
N LEU A 72 -4.71 -4.68 -3.36
CA LEU A 72 -3.42 -4.99 -3.98
C LEU A 72 -3.54 -6.11 -5.00
N GLN A 73 -4.30 -7.17 -4.70
CA GLN A 73 -4.54 -8.27 -5.64
C GLN A 73 -5.18 -7.79 -6.94
N GLN A 74 -6.17 -6.89 -6.86
CA GLN A 74 -6.84 -6.35 -8.04
C GLN A 74 -5.89 -5.45 -8.86
N ILE A 75 -5.16 -4.56 -8.19
CA ILE A 75 -4.23 -3.63 -8.84
C ILE A 75 -3.06 -4.36 -9.50
N PHE A 76 -2.38 -5.25 -8.76
CA PHE A 76 -1.24 -5.99 -9.31
C PHE A 76 -1.65 -6.93 -10.44
N LYS A 77 -2.84 -7.54 -10.36
CA LYS A 77 -3.40 -8.32 -11.46
C LYS A 77 -3.63 -7.45 -12.70
N ALA A 78 -4.22 -6.26 -12.55
CA ALA A 78 -4.42 -5.34 -13.66
C ALA A 78 -3.09 -4.81 -14.23
N ALA A 79 -2.06 -4.69 -13.40
CA ALA A 79 -0.72 -4.25 -13.77
C ALA A 79 0.17 -5.37 -14.34
N SER A 80 -0.31 -6.62 -14.40
CA SER A 80 0.51 -7.80 -14.74
C SER A 80 1.74 -8.00 -13.85
N ILE A 81 1.65 -7.50 -12.61
CA ILE A 81 2.67 -7.64 -11.58
C ILE A 81 2.44 -8.93 -10.78
N ARG A 82 3.50 -9.68 -10.48
CA ARG A 82 3.41 -10.84 -9.59
C ARG A 82 3.26 -10.39 -8.14
N THR A 83 2.16 -10.79 -7.50
CA THR A 83 1.88 -10.46 -6.09
C THR A 83 2.95 -10.99 -5.12
N SER A 84 3.71 -12.03 -5.50
CA SER A 84 4.82 -12.58 -4.71
C SER A 84 5.99 -11.63 -4.52
N ASP A 85 6.11 -10.63 -5.38
CA ASP A 85 7.31 -9.77 -5.47
C ASP A 85 7.24 -8.60 -4.48
N TYR A 86 6.09 -8.43 -3.80
CA TYR A 86 5.84 -7.31 -2.90
C TYR A 86 5.44 -7.78 -1.50
N GLN A 87 5.71 -6.89 -0.54
CA GLN A 87 5.54 -7.14 0.89
C GLN A 87 4.07 -7.45 1.27
N GLN A 88 3.91 -8.03 2.46
CA GLN A 88 2.61 -8.32 3.07
C GLN A 88 1.74 -7.06 3.16
N PRO A 89 0.40 -7.18 3.08
CA PRO A 89 -0.51 -6.05 3.17
C PRO A 89 -0.31 -5.28 4.47
N ASN A 90 -0.14 -3.95 4.36
CA ASN A 90 -0.12 -3.03 5.50
C ASN A 90 -1.36 -2.14 5.53
N GLY A 91 -2.50 -2.73 5.92
CA GLY A 91 -3.79 -2.02 5.92
C GLY A 91 -3.86 -0.88 6.93
N ALA A 92 -3.17 -0.99 8.07
CA ALA A 92 -3.11 0.10 9.06
C ALA A 92 -2.44 1.35 8.47
N ALA A 93 -1.35 1.19 7.72
CA ALA A 93 -0.73 2.29 6.99
C ALA A 93 -1.60 2.80 5.85
N PHE A 94 -2.20 1.89 5.06
CA PHE A 94 -3.07 2.31 3.97
C PHE A 94 -4.25 3.17 4.45
N PHE A 95 -4.91 2.78 5.56
CA PHE A 95 -5.97 3.57 6.20
C PHE A 95 -5.44 4.84 6.92
N GLY A 96 -4.13 4.97 7.10
CA GLY A 96 -3.51 6.12 7.77
C GLY A 96 -3.53 6.05 9.30
N LEU A 97 -3.86 4.88 9.89
CA LEU A 97 -3.85 4.69 11.34
C LEU A 97 -2.43 4.57 11.91
N SER A 98 -1.45 4.18 11.09
CA SER A 98 -0.03 4.17 11.46
C SER A 98 0.58 5.57 11.56
N ASN A 99 -0.08 6.58 10.98
CA ASN A 99 0.46 7.94 10.94
C ASN A 99 0.63 8.46 12.38
N PRO A 100 1.84 8.89 12.81
CA PRO A 100 2.09 9.27 14.20
C PRO A 100 1.15 10.35 14.72
N THR A 101 0.77 11.30 13.86
CA THR A 101 -0.17 12.37 14.21
C THR A 101 -1.57 11.81 14.42
N VAL A 102 -2.07 10.97 13.49
CA VAL A 102 -3.37 10.31 13.61
C VAL A 102 -3.42 9.42 14.84
N LEU A 103 -2.39 8.62 15.08
CA LEU A 103 -2.26 7.76 16.24
C LEU A 103 -2.33 8.56 17.55
N ASN A 104 -1.59 9.67 17.64
CA ASN A 104 -1.61 10.56 18.80
C ASN A 104 -2.99 11.22 19.02
N LEU A 105 -3.67 11.61 17.94
CA LEU A 105 -5.04 12.13 18.01
C LEU A 105 -6.04 11.08 18.49
N ILE A 106 -5.91 9.83 18.01
CA ILE A 106 -6.73 8.71 18.46
C ILE A 106 -6.49 8.45 19.95
N GLN A 107 -5.23 8.36 20.38
CA GLN A 107 -4.87 8.16 21.80
C GLN A 107 -5.40 9.25 22.74
N SER A 108 -5.57 10.46 22.22
CA SER A 108 -6.11 11.61 22.98
C SER A 108 -7.63 11.54 23.20
N MET A 109 -8.34 10.60 22.55
CA MET A 109 -9.79 10.46 22.72
C MET A 109 -10.15 9.86 24.10
N ILE A 110 -11.18 10.42 24.73
CA ILE A 110 -11.60 10.11 26.12
C ILE A 110 -11.77 8.60 26.39
N ARG A 111 -12.28 7.85 25.41
CA ARG A 111 -12.65 6.44 25.58
C ARG A 111 -11.50 5.44 25.32
N VAL A 112 -10.35 5.89 24.82
CA VAL A 112 -9.22 5.00 24.49
C VAL A 112 -8.58 4.35 25.72
N ARG A 113 -8.66 5.00 26.89
CA ARG A 113 -8.14 4.42 28.15
C ARG A 113 -8.79 3.09 28.55
N LYS A 114 -9.93 2.73 27.94
CA LYS A 114 -10.61 1.45 28.16
C LYS A 114 -10.12 0.32 27.24
N CYS A 115 -9.26 0.61 26.27
CA CYS A 115 -8.66 -0.35 25.35
C CYS A 115 -7.51 -1.09 26.05
N GLN A 116 -7.82 -2.14 26.81
CA GLN A 116 -6.86 -2.81 27.70
C GLN A 116 -5.71 -3.50 26.96
N ASN A 117 -5.96 -3.99 25.74
CA ASN A 117 -4.94 -4.69 24.95
C ASN A 117 -4.04 -3.74 24.15
N TYR A 118 -4.43 -2.46 24.04
CA TYR A 118 -3.72 -1.51 23.19
C TYR A 118 -2.41 -1.04 23.83
N LYS A 119 -1.33 -1.12 23.06
CA LYS A 119 -0.01 -0.62 23.46
C LYS A 119 0.13 0.85 23.09
N TRP A 120 0.29 1.68 24.11
CA TRP A 120 0.51 3.12 23.93
C TRP A 120 1.86 3.39 23.26
N SER A 121 1.81 4.12 22.15
CA SER A 121 2.99 4.68 21.49
C SER A 121 3.28 6.09 22.00
N LYS A 122 4.56 6.45 22.14
CA LYS A 122 4.95 7.83 22.45
C LYS A 122 4.95 8.65 21.17
N PHE A 123 4.34 9.82 21.23
CA PHE A 123 4.43 10.80 20.15
C PHE A 123 5.72 11.60 20.30
N GLU A 124 6.63 11.45 19.35
CA GLU A 124 7.87 12.23 19.27
C GLU A 124 7.78 13.16 18.07
N LEU A 125 7.85 14.47 18.31
CA LEU A 125 7.86 15.51 17.26
C LEU A 125 9.22 15.61 16.54
N THR A 126 10.19 14.78 16.92
CA THR A 126 11.50 14.78 16.32
C THR A 126 11.48 14.00 15.02
N GLN A 127 11.19 14.69 13.92
CA GLN A 127 11.97 14.52 12.70
C GLN A 127 11.89 15.77 11.84
N ALA A 128 13.07 16.22 11.42
CA ALA A 128 13.31 17.30 10.49
C ALA A 128 12.57 17.09 9.15
N PRO A 129 12.43 18.12 8.30
CA PRO A 129 11.75 17.98 7.02
C PRO A 129 12.49 17.01 6.09
N LEU A 130 11.76 16.12 5.41
CA LEU A 130 12.15 15.43 4.17
C LEU A 130 13.04 14.17 4.23
N GLU A 131 13.00 13.35 5.28
CA GLU A 131 13.41 11.95 5.10
C GLU A 131 12.21 11.18 4.52
N SER A 132 12.35 10.62 3.30
CA SER A 132 11.32 9.81 2.65
C SER A 132 10.79 8.77 3.63
N SER A 133 9.51 8.83 3.96
CA SER A 133 8.93 7.83 4.85
C SER A 133 9.11 6.45 4.21
N SER A 134 9.28 5.40 5.02
CA SER A 134 9.36 4.03 4.48
C SER A 134 8.12 3.69 3.63
N GLU A 135 6.98 4.34 3.90
CA GLU A 135 5.75 4.22 3.12
C GLU A 135 5.88 4.81 1.70
N ASP A 136 6.67 5.87 1.49
CA ASP A 136 6.81 6.54 0.18
C ASP A 136 7.53 5.66 -0.85
N ASN A 137 8.42 4.79 -0.37
CA ASN A 137 9.17 3.84 -1.18
C ASN A 137 8.47 2.46 -1.28
N ASP A 138 7.36 2.26 -0.56
CA ASP A 138 6.61 1.01 -0.57
C ASP A 138 5.59 1.01 -1.72
N PRO A 139 5.74 0.14 -2.74
CA PRO A 139 4.81 0.05 -3.86
C PRO A 139 3.41 -0.38 -3.46
N THR A 140 3.18 -0.91 -2.24
CA THR A 140 1.84 -1.23 -1.71
C THR A 140 1.12 0.00 -1.12
N LEU A 141 1.85 1.08 -0.82
CA LEU A 141 1.30 2.27 -0.13
C LEU A 141 1.46 3.57 -0.94
N SER A 142 2.44 3.61 -1.85
CA SER A 142 2.82 4.77 -2.65
C SER A 142 2.55 4.53 -4.13
N PHE A 143 1.86 5.48 -4.76
CA PHE A 143 1.60 5.42 -6.20
C PHE A 143 2.90 5.51 -7.00
N ASP A 144 3.85 6.37 -6.61
CA ASP A 144 5.07 6.56 -7.39
C ASP A 144 5.99 5.33 -7.30
N ALA A 145 6.01 4.65 -6.14
CA ALA A 145 6.66 3.35 -5.99
C ALA A 145 5.94 2.26 -6.79
N LEU A 146 4.59 2.26 -6.83
CA LEU A 146 3.80 1.39 -7.70
C LEU A 146 4.16 1.60 -9.18
N GLN A 147 4.28 2.84 -9.67
CA GLN A 147 4.67 3.11 -11.05
C GLN A 147 6.07 2.57 -11.38
N THR A 148 7.01 2.75 -10.45
CA THR A 148 8.36 2.21 -10.58
C THR A 148 8.34 0.67 -10.66
N ALA A 149 7.46 0.04 -9.86
CA ALA A 149 7.23 -1.39 -9.89
C ALA A 149 6.64 -1.88 -11.23
N ILE A 150 5.61 -1.20 -11.75
CA ILE A 150 5.00 -1.48 -13.06
C ILE A 150 6.07 -1.39 -14.16
N PHE A 151 6.79 -0.27 -14.19
CA PHE A 151 7.86 -0.03 -15.15
C PHE A 151 8.87 -1.19 -15.12
N ARG A 152 9.44 -1.51 -13.95
CA ARG A 152 10.41 -2.61 -13.78
C ARG A 152 9.88 -3.95 -14.27
N SER A 153 8.62 -4.26 -13.97
CA SER A 153 7.99 -5.51 -14.40
C SER A 153 7.90 -5.62 -15.92
N ASN A 154 7.63 -4.51 -16.62
CA ASN A 154 7.59 -4.47 -18.07
C ASN A 154 8.97 -4.73 -18.70
N TYR A 155 10.06 -4.19 -18.15
CA TYR A 155 11.42 -4.45 -18.69
C TYR A 155 11.90 -5.87 -18.46
N HIS A 156 11.54 -6.50 -17.34
CA HIS A 156 11.92 -7.89 -17.09
C HIS A 156 11.28 -8.87 -18.08
N THR A 157 10.19 -8.48 -18.75
CA THR A 157 9.53 -9.28 -19.79
C THR A 157 10.13 -9.13 -21.18
N VAL A 158 11.07 -8.20 -21.38
CA VAL A 158 11.73 -7.98 -22.67
C VAL A 158 12.93 -8.95 -22.78
N PRO A 159 12.96 -9.88 -23.75
CA PRO A 159 14.10 -10.77 -23.90
C PRO A 159 15.36 -9.95 -24.22
N GLU A 160 16.44 -10.25 -23.50
CA GLU A 160 17.77 -9.68 -23.72
C GLU A 160 18.25 -10.08 -25.12
N ILE A 161 18.10 -9.19 -26.10
CA ILE A 161 18.67 -9.39 -27.45
C ILE A 161 20.18 -9.21 -27.28
N LYS A 162 20.90 -10.31 -27.07
CA LYS A 162 22.35 -10.36 -27.27
C LYS A 162 22.59 -10.19 -28.76
N GLU A 163 22.90 -8.98 -29.21
CA GLU A 163 23.55 -8.81 -30.51
C GLU A 163 24.94 -9.44 -30.40
N GLU A 164 25.08 -10.60 -31.03
CA GLU A 164 26.37 -11.27 -31.24
C GLU A 164 27.19 -10.41 -32.22
N PRO A 165 28.45 -10.06 -31.90
CA PRO A 165 29.27 -9.27 -32.81
C PRO A 165 29.52 -10.04 -34.11
N PRO A 166 29.53 -9.38 -35.28
CA PRO A 166 29.77 -10.06 -36.54
C PRO A 166 31.19 -10.63 -36.58
N ASP A 167 31.29 -11.94 -36.80
CA ASP A 167 32.53 -12.64 -37.14
C ASP A 167 32.99 -12.21 -38.54
N GLU A 168 33.76 -11.12 -38.62
CA GLU A 168 34.61 -10.88 -39.80
C GLU A 168 35.84 -11.80 -39.74
N LEU A 169 35.69 -12.95 -40.39
CA LEU A 169 36.73 -13.94 -40.65
C LEU A 169 37.81 -13.40 -41.60
N LEU A 170 39.07 -13.56 -41.14
CA LEU A 170 40.26 -14.00 -41.89
C LEU A 170 40.55 -13.36 -43.27
N ASP A 171 41.73 -12.76 -43.42
CA ASP A 171 42.87 -13.35 -44.16
C ASP A 171 43.87 -12.24 -44.55
N GLN A 172 45.10 -12.63 -44.87
CA GLN A 172 46.27 -11.86 -45.31
C GLN A 172 47.32 -11.54 -44.23
N SER A 173 48.18 -12.53 -43.99
CA SER A 173 49.58 -12.32 -44.36
C SER A 173 50.33 -13.65 -44.40
N ALA A 174 50.31 -14.31 -45.55
CA ALA A 174 51.40 -15.17 -45.99
C ALA A 174 52.11 -14.48 -47.16
N THR A 175 53.45 -14.55 -47.14
CA THR A 175 54.42 -14.15 -48.17
C THR A 175 54.56 -12.64 -48.47
N HIS A 176 55.69 -12.04 -48.10
CA HIS A 176 56.94 -12.15 -48.86
C HIS A 176 58.17 -11.74 -48.02
#